data_AF-A0A1M4Z3T3-F1
#
_entry.id   AF-A0A1M4Z3T3-F1
#
_cell.length_a   1.000
_cell.length_b   1.000
_cell.length_c   1.000
_cell.angle_alpha   90.00
_cell.angle_beta   90.00
_cell.angle_gamma   90.00
#
_symmetry.space_group_name_H-M   'P 1'
#
loop_
_entity.id
_entity.type
_entity.pdbx_description
1 polymer ?
#
loop_
_entity_poly.entity_id
_entity_poly.type
_entity_poly.pdbx_seq_one_letter_code
_entity_poly.pdbx_strand_id
1 'polypeptide(L)'
;MKTLKIKFIIVVLILIFGIDVHGQFKTVQDSLDYELHYKKYYDCKYEPGYVLIVQKKGKAIDPTKSWKPAKEGFAMRMEAIYDLEFRDGKRYRSGVIKNITKDSLTISSTMNENCAKYEGIPYEFFTYSIKDIMIARFINDRSLGIFSRKKINDDYEVIAMKVDKAKLCPAVLTFPKRNNEVKVCHYYLTDQGYDILYETNGFLDYMQYPIYQQ
;
A
#
# COMPACT_ATOMS: atom_id res chain seq x y z
N MET A 1 46.19 -18.70 -44.15
CA MET A 1 44.84 -19.13 -43.70
C MET A 1 44.65 -19.31 -42.19
N LYS A 2 45.70 -19.50 -41.36
CA LYS A 2 45.55 -19.65 -39.89
C LYS A 2 45.31 -18.33 -39.14
N THR A 3 45.92 -17.24 -39.59
CA THR A 3 45.83 -15.90 -38.96
C THR A 3 44.46 -15.22 -39.11
N LEU A 4 43.72 -15.52 -40.17
CA LEU A 4 42.38 -14.95 -40.41
C LEU A 4 41.32 -15.55 -39.48
N LYS A 5 41.47 -16.83 -39.11
CA LYS A 5 40.56 -17.53 -38.18
C LYS A 5 40.70 -17.03 -36.73
N ILE A 6 41.91 -16.65 -36.31
CA ILE A 6 42.16 -16.12 -34.96
C ILE A 6 41.52 -14.73 -34.77
N LYS A 7 41.62 -13.85 -35.79
CA LYS A 7 40.96 -12.54 -35.74
C LYS A 7 39.43 -12.64 -35.64
N PHE A 8 38.83 -13.61 -36.35
CA PHE A 8 37.39 -13.83 -36.29
C PHE A 8 36.93 -14.34 -34.92
N ILE A 9 37.70 -15.22 -34.28
CA ILE A 9 37.42 -15.72 -32.92
C ILE A 9 37.53 -14.59 -31.87
N ILE A 10 38.50 -13.68 -32.01
CA ILE A 10 38.67 -12.54 -31.10
C ILE A 10 37.50 -11.55 -31.22
N VAL A 11 37.03 -11.26 -32.44
CA VAL A 11 35.88 -10.37 -32.67
C VAL A 11 34.59 -10.97 -32.10
N VAL A 12 34.39 -12.29 -32.22
CA VAL A 12 33.24 -12.98 -31.62
C VAL A 12 33.31 -12.98 -30.09
N LEU A 13 34.50 -13.16 -29.48
CA LEU A 13 34.67 -13.05 -28.03
C LEU A 13 34.39 -11.63 -27.51
N ILE A 14 34.80 -10.59 -28.24
CA ILE A 14 34.50 -9.19 -27.86
C ILE A 14 32.99 -8.90 -27.97
N LEU A 15 32.29 -9.50 -28.94
CA LEU A 15 30.83 -9.36 -29.07
C LEU A 15 30.05 -10.13 -27.99
N ILE A 16 30.58 -11.23 -27.47
CA ILE A 16 29.93 -12.02 -26.40
C ILE A 16 30.19 -11.39 -25.02
N PHE A 17 31.35 -10.75 -24.81
CA PHE A 17 31.64 -9.99 -23.58
C PHE A 17 31.12 -8.54 -23.59
N GLY A 18 30.67 -8.03 -24.74
CA GLY A 18 30.04 -6.71 -24.88
C GLY A 18 28.56 -6.67 -24.49
N ILE A 19 27.97 -7.81 -24.09
CA ILE A 19 26.67 -7.84 -23.41
C ILE A 19 26.95 -7.49 -21.95
N ASP A 20 27.30 -6.23 -21.74
CA ASP A 20 27.53 -5.67 -20.43
C ASP A 20 26.23 -5.77 -19.64
N VAL A 21 26.38 -6.43 -18.50
CA VAL A 21 25.37 -6.74 -17.51
C VAL A 21 24.76 -5.42 -17.04
N HIS A 22 23.62 -5.04 -17.60
CA HIS A 22 22.77 -3.96 -17.06
C HIS A 22 22.05 -4.38 -15.76
N GLY A 23 22.69 -5.22 -14.95
CA GLY A 23 22.40 -5.33 -13.53
C GLY A 23 23.12 -4.21 -12.80
N GLN A 24 22.77 -2.95 -13.08
CA GLN A 24 23.32 -1.82 -12.32
C GLN A 24 22.92 -1.97 -10.85
N PHE A 25 23.92 -2.25 -10.03
CA PHE A 25 23.86 -2.08 -8.59
C PHE A 25 23.52 -0.60 -8.30
N LYS A 26 22.32 -0.36 -7.77
CA LYS A 26 21.77 0.98 -7.47
C LYS A 26 22.65 1.72 -6.47
N THR A 27 22.97 2.98 -6.72
CA THR A 27 23.93 3.77 -5.93
C THR A 27 23.22 4.64 -4.88
N VAL A 28 23.98 5.18 -3.92
CA VAL A 28 23.52 6.16 -2.91
C VAL A 28 22.85 7.39 -3.53
N GLN A 29 23.23 7.75 -4.76
CA GLN A 29 22.65 8.87 -5.49
C GLN A 29 21.17 8.65 -5.82
N ASP A 30 20.78 7.42 -6.18
CA ASP A 30 19.38 7.05 -6.44
C ASP A 30 18.54 7.10 -5.16
N SER A 31 19.14 6.83 -3.99
CA SER A 31 18.45 6.91 -2.69
C SER A 31 18.11 8.36 -2.31
N LEU A 32 18.99 9.30 -2.66
CA LEU A 32 18.79 10.73 -2.44
C LEU A 32 17.75 11.29 -3.41
N ASP A 33 17.79 10.86 -4.68
CA ASP A 33 16.80 11.21 -5.70
C ASP A 33 15.42 10.62 -5.37
N TYR A 34 15.38 9.42 -4.77
CA TYR A 34 14.16 8.78 -4.28
C TYR A 34 13.53 9.54 -3.10
N GLU A 35 14.29 9.98 -2.08
CA GLU A 35 13.76 10.85 -1.01
C GLU A 35 13.28 12.22 -1.52
N LEU A 36 13.98 12.79 -2.51
CA LEU A 36 13.63 14.08 -3.12
C LEU A 36 12.35 13.98 -3.97
N HIS A 37 12.22 12.91 -4.76
CA HIS A 37 10.99 12.57 -5.48
C HIS A 37 9.87 12.16 -4.51
N TYR A 38 10.18 11.54 -3.38
CA TYR A 38 9.21 11.07 -2.39
C TYR A 38 8.43 12.21 -1.72
N LYS A 39 9.12 13.25 -1.22
CA LYS A 39 8.47 14.44 -0.64
C LYS A 39 7.63 15.22 -1.65
N LYS A 40 7.86 15.02 -2.95
CA LYS A 40 7.09 15.63 -4.04
C LYS A 40 5.71 14.97 -4.23
N TYR A 41 5.56 13.68 -3.91
CA TYR A 41 4.31 12.94 -4.12
C TYR A 41 3.48 12.71 -2.84
N TYR A 42 4.12 12.73 -1.67
CA TYR A 42 3.44 12.48 -0.40
C TYR A 42 3.53 13.70 0.52
N ASP A 43 2.47 14.51 0.52
CA ASP A 43 2.28 15.55 1.54
C ASP A 43 1.95 14.87 2.88
N CYS A 44 2.94 14.79 3.76
CA CYS A 44 2.83 14.19 5.08
C CYS A 44 2.35 15.16 6.16
N LYS A 45 1.73 16.29 5.77
CA LYS A 45 1.02 17.13 6.72
C LYS A 45 -0.18 16.38 7.28
N TYR A 46 -0.18 16.22 8.59
CA TYR A 46 -1.38 15.78 9.30
C TYR A 46 -2.37 16.93 9.32
N GLU A 47 -3.39 16.83 8.48
CA GLU A 47 -4.43 17.83 8.36
C GLU A 47 -5.79 17.29 8.83
N PRO A 48 -6.66 18.19 9.33
CA PRO A 48 -8.02 17.82 9.65
C PRO A 48 -8.76 17.30 8.44
N GLY A 49 -9.53 16.22 8.61
CA GLY A 49 -10.27 15.60 7.53
C GLY A 49 -11.23 14.53 8.01
N TYR A 50 -11.89 13.87 7.07
CA TYR A 50 -12.79 12.76 7.39
C TYR A 50 -12.04 11.43 7.49
N VAL A 51 -12.45 10.63 8.46
CA VAL A 51 -12.16 9.19 8.55
C VAL A 51 -13.48 8.44 8.48
N LEU A 52 -13.44 7.20 8.02
CA LEU A 52 -14.60 6.31 8.07
C LEU A 52 -14.53 5.45 9.32
N ILE A 53 -15.61 5.42 10.07
CA ILE A 53 -15.78 4.58 11.24
C ILE A 53 -16.76 3.49 10.86
N VAL A 54 -16.31 2.24 10.97
CA VAL A 54 -17.15 1.06 10.80
C VAL A 54 -17.40 0.49 12.18
N GLN A 55 -18.63 0.61 12.68
CA GLN A 55 -19.00 0.24 14.04
C GLN A 55 -20.23 -0.66 14.07
N LYS A 56 -20.32 -1.55 15.05
CA LYS A 56 -21.52 -2.35 15.27
C LYS A 56 -22.70 -1.43 15.58
N LYS A 57 -23.87 -1.73 15.02
CA LYS A 57 -25.11 -0.97 15.29
C LYS A 57 -25.37 -0.90 16.81
N GLY A 58 -25.63 0.30 17.32
CA GLY A 58 -25.84 0.54 18.75
C GLY A 58 -24.56 0.54 19.60
N LYS A 59 -23.38 0.48 18.98
CA LYS A 59 -22.09 0.73 19.63
C LYS A 59 -21.48 2.00 19.04
N ALA A 60 -20.75 2.73 19.87
CA ALA A 60 -19.94 3.86 19.43
C ALA A 60 -18.47 3.52 19.66
N ILE A 61 -17.64 3.71 18.64
CA ILE A 61 -16.19 3.70 18.82
C ILE A 61 -15.66 5.12 18.59
N ASP A 62 -14.67 5.48 19.39
CA ASP A 62 -13.99 6.76 19.29
C ASP A 62 -12.56 6.53 18.79
N PRO A 63 -12.30 6.77 17.49
CA PRO A 63 -10.98 6.52 16.92
C PRO A 63 -9.90 7.44 17.48
N THR A 64 -10.27 8.55 18.13
CA THR A 64 -9.31 9.45 18.79
C THR A 64 -8.65 8.80 20.01
N LYS A 65 -9.32 7.81 20.62
CA LYS A 65 -8.79 7.05 21.77
C LYS A 65 -7.93 5.87 21.34
N SER A 66 -8.29 5.21 20.24
CA SER A 66 -7.53 4.09 19.69
C SER A 66 -7.85 3.88 18.22
N TRP A 67 -6.80 3.79 17.41
CA TRP A 67 -6.88 3.42 16.00
C TRP A 67 -6.86 1.91 15.75
N LYS A 68 -6.68 1.10 16.81
CA LYS A 68 -6.65 -0.36 16.69
C LYS A 68 -8.06 -0.90 16.46
N PRO A 69 -8.24 -1.87 15.55
CA PRO A 69 -9.51 -2.56 15.41
C PRO A 69 -9.94 -3.23 16.72
N ALA A 70 -11.23 -3.19 16.98
CA ALA A 70 -11.87 -3.82 18.13
C ALA A 70 -13.02 -4.72 17.68
N LYS A 71 -13.61 -5.43 18.63
CA LYS A 71 -14.80 -6.24 18.37
C LYS A 71 -15.97 -5.36 17.91
N GLU A 72 -16.05 -4.17 18.49
CA GLU A 72 -17.08 -3.16 18.30
C GLU A 72 -16.95 -2.43 16.95
N GLY A 73 -15.74 -2.36 16.37
CA GLY A 73 -15.53 -1.64 15.12
C GLY A 73 -14.07 -1.31 14.83
N PHE A 74 -13.84 -0.51 13.81
CA PHE A 74 -12.52 -0.02 13.40
C PHE A 74 -12.66 1.29 12.61
N ALA A 75 -11.55 1.99 12.41
CA ALA A 75 -11.53 3.22 11.62
C ALA A 75 -10.60 3.08 10.39
N MET A 76 -11.03 3.66 9.28
CA MET A 76 -10.30 3.75 8.02
C MET A 76 -9.88 5.19 7.76
N ARG A 77 -8.64 5.36 7.34
CA ARG A 77 -7.94 6.63 7.14
C ARG A 77 -7.47 6.75 5.70
N MET A 78 -7.24 7.98 5.26
CA MET A 78 -6.64 8.21 3.95
C MET A 78 -5.18 7.71 3.93
N GLU A 79 -4.73 7.32 2.75
CA GLU A 79 -3.41 6.76 2.39
C GLU A 79 -3.05 5.40 3.00
N ALA A 80 -4.01 4.73 3.63
CA ALA A 80 -3.89 3.32 3.98
C ALA A 80 -4.59 2.42 2.95
N ILE A 81 -4.17 1.15 2.95
CA ILE A 81 -4.71 0.08 2.14
C ILE A 81 -5.75 -0.69 2.95
N TYR A 82 -6.87 -0.99 2.29
CA TYR A 82 -7.96 -1.78 2.86
C TYR A 82 -8.47 -2.78 1.82
N ASP A 83 -8.74 -4.01 2.25
CA ASP A 83 -9.41 -5.01 1.41
C ASP A 83 -10.93 -4.82 1.51
N LEU A 84 -11.47 -4.07 0.55
CA LEU A 84 -12.88 -3.66 0.51
C LEU A 84 -13.60 -4.31 -0.67
N GLU A 85 -14.84 -4.73 -0.42
CA GLU A 85 -15.78 -5.13 -1.47
C GLU A 85 -17.03 -4.26 -1.41
N PHE A 86 -17.46 -3.82 -2.58
CA PHE A 86 -18.57 -2.89 -2.76
C PHE A 86 -19.83 -3.60 -3.26
N ARG A 87 -20.97 -2.90 -3.20
CA ARG A 87 -22.30 -3.41 -3.58
C ARG A 87 -22.38 -3.92 -5.01
N ASP A 88 -21.58 -3.37 -5.92
CA ASP A 88 -21.48 -3.81 -7.31
C ASP A 88 -20.65 -5.10 -7.50
N GLY A 89 -20.15 -5.68 -6.40
CA GLY A 89 -19.34 -6.89 -6.39
C GLY A 89 -17.86 -6.65 -6.66
N LYS A 90 -17.43 -5.40 -6.92
CA LYS A 90 -16.01 -5.10 -7.11
C LYS A 90 -15.27 -5.16 -5.79
N ARG A 91 -14.07 -5.75 -5.83
CA ARG A 91 -13.17 -5.89 -4.69
C ARG A 91 -11.82 -5.27 -5.01
N TYR A 92 -11.33 -4.48 -4.07
CA TYR A 92 -10.03 -3.83 -4.11
C TYR A 92 -9.19 -4.39 -2.97
N ARG A 93 -8.24 -5.26 -3.27
CA ARG A 93 -7.44 -5.98 -2.26
C ARG A 93 -6.30 -5.12 -1.69
N SER A 94 -5.70 -4.34 -2.58
CA SER A 94 -4.49 -3.54 -2.36
C SER A 94 -4.73 -2.05 -2.67
N GLY A 95 -5.99 -1.64 -2.83
CA GLY A 95 -6.35 -0.27 -3.14
C GLY A 95 -6.07 0.67 -1.97
N VAL A 96 -5.43 1.81 -2.26
CA VAL A 96 -5.16 2.87 -1.29
C VAL A 96 -6.34 3.84 -1.29
N ILE A 97 -6.92 4.11 -0.12
CA ILE A 97 -7.94 5.16 0.00
C ILE A 97 -7.25 6.52 -0.13
N LYS A 98 -7.53 7.25 -1.21
CA LYS A 98 -6.93 8.56 -1.48
C LYS A 98 -7.72 9.73 -0.91
N ASN A 99 -9.03 9.56 -0.75
CA ASN A 99 -9.89 10.62 -0.22
C ASN A 99 -11.08 10.03 0.53
N ILE A 100 -11.56 10.75 1.54
CA ILE A 100 -12.77 10.43 2.30
C ILE A 100 -13.57 11.73 2.45
N THR A 101 -14.85 11.70 2.07
CA THR A 101 -15.82 12.77 2.33
C THR A 101 -16.83 12.32 3.38
N LYS A 102 -17.86 13.15 3.63
CA LYS A 102 -18.94 12.79 4.54
C LYS A 102 -19.73 11.54 4.11
N ASP A 103 -19.76 11.26 2.81
CA ASP A 103 -20.68 10.32 2.16
C ASP A 103 -20.03 9.43 1.11
N SER A 104 -18.74 9.64 0.80
CA SER A 104 -18.00 8.88 -0.20
C SER A 104 -16.54 8.64 0.21
N LEU A 105 -15.90 7.71 -0.50
CA LEU A 105 -14.45 7.52 -0.50
C LEU A 105 -13.95 7.33 -1.92
N THR A 106 -12.69 7.68 -2.16
CA THR A 106 -11.97 7.39 -3.40
C THR A 106 -10.85 6.38 -3.11
N ILE A 107 -10.81 5.29 -3.86
CA ILE A 107 -9.83 4.18 -3.71
C ILE A 107 -9.15 3.89 -5.05
N SER A 108 -7.85 3.59 -5.03
CA SER A 108 -7.12 3.15 -6.23
C SER A 108 -7.38 1.68 -6.57
N SER A 109 -7.15 1.28 -7.84
CA SER A 109 -7.26 -0.14 -8.27
C SER A 109 -6.34 -1.07 -7.48
N THR A 110 -5.09 -0.65 -7.26
CA THR A 110 -4.06 -1.34 -6.47
C THR A 110 -3.13 -0.30 -5.83
N MET A 111 -2.00 -0.69 -5.25
CA MET A 111 -1.18 0.21 -4.44
C MET A 111 -0.50 1.32 -5.24
N ASN A 112 0.07 0.99 -6.40
CA ASN A 112 0.76 1.93 -7.28
C ASN A 112 0.76 1.43 -8.74
N GLU A 113 1.34 2.23 -9.64
CA GLU A 113 1.42 1.91 -11.07
C GLU A 113 2.22 0.63 -11.38
N ASN A 114 3.27 0.34 -10.60
CA ASN A 114 4.07 -0.88 -10.78
C ASN A 114 3.25 -2.14 -10.46
N CYS A 115 2.48 -2.11 -9.36
CA CYS A 115 1.54 -3.17 -9.02
C CYS A 115 0.48 -3.33 -10.11
N ALA A 116 -0.08 -2.22 -10.62
CA ALA A 116 -1.11 -2.28 -11.66
C ALA A 116 -0.58 -2.93 -12.94
N LYS A 117 0.63 -2.53 -13.35
CA LYS A 117 1.35 -3.12 -14.48
C LYS A 117 1.61 -4.60 -14.29
N TYR A 118 2.04 -5.01 -13.10
CA TYR A 118 2.29 -6.41 -12.77
C TYR A 118 1.01 -7.26 -12.78
N GLU A 119 -0.08 -6.72 -12.23
CA GLU A 119 -1.40 -7.34 -12.18
C GLU A 119 -2.13 -7.34 -13.54
N GLY A 120 -1.62 -6.59 -14.53
CA GLY A 120 -2.24 -6.48 -15.85
C GLY A 120 -3.52 -5.65 -15.86
N ILE A 121 -3.65 -4.68 -14.94
CA ILE A 121 -4.81 -3.80 -14.79
C ILE A 121 -4.40 -2.32 -14.92
N PRO A 122 -5.31 -1.40 -15.27
CA PRO A 122 -5.00 0.02 -15.26
C PRO A 122 -4.91 0.56 -13.82
N TYR A 123 -4.01 1.53 -13.61
CA TYR A 123 -3.93 2.26 -12.35
C TYR A 123 -4.94 3.41 -12.37
N GLU A 124 -6.06 3.23 -11.68
CA GLU A 124 -7.22 4.12 -11.73
C GLU A 124 -7.78 4.37 -10.32
N PHE A 125 -8.58 5.43 -10.20
CA PHE A 125 -9.27 5.80 -8.96
C PHE A 125 -10.77 5.66 -9.11
N PHE A 126 -11.41 5.06 -8.12
CA PHE A 126 -12.84 4.79 -8.09
C PHE A 126 -13.45 5.46 -6.87
N THR A 127 -14.57 6.15 -7.07
CA THR A 127 -15.31 6.80 -5.98
C THR A 127 -16.59 6.03 -5.71
N TYR A 128 -16.81 5.66 -4.46
CA TYR A 128 -17.99 4.94 -3.99
C TYR A 128 -18.69 5.69 -2.86
N SER A 129 -20.01 5.52 -2.74
CA SER A 129 -20.69 5.92 -1.51
C SER A 129 -20.23 5.07 -0.34
N ILE A 130 -20.13 5.64 0.86
CA ILE A 130 -19.82 4.87 2.08
C ILE A 130 -20.89 3.81 2.38
N LYS A 131 -22.11 3.97 1.85
CA LYS A 131 -23.22 3.01 1.98
C LYS A 131 -23.07 1.79 1.07
N ASP A 132 -22.13 1.83 0.12
CA ASP A 132 -21.87 0.74 -0.80
C ASP A 132 -20.76 -0.19 -0.32
N ILE A 133 -20.08 0.14 0.79
CA ILE A 133 -19.08 -0.75 1.39
C ILE A 133 -19.81 -1.94 2.03
N MET A 134 -19.64 -3.13 1.45
CA MET A 134 -20.34 -4.33 1.89
C MET A 134 -19.50 -5.15 2.86
N ILE A 135 -18.20 -5.28 2.58
CA ILE A 135 -17.30 -6.15 3.33
C ILE A 135 -15.95 -5.46 3.50
N ALA A 136 -15.41 -5.52 4.72
CA ALA A 136 -14.01 -5.26 5.00
C ALA A 136 -13.33 -6.56 5.46
N ARG A 137 -12.15 -6.84 4.91
CA ARG A 137 -11.32 -8.00 5.30
C ARG A 137 -10.02 -7.51 5.94
N PHE A 138 -9.62 -8.19 7.00
CA PHE A 138 -8.35 -7.96 7.70
C PHE A 138 -7.50 -9.22 7.56
N ILE A 139 -6.23 -9.05 7.22
CA ILE A 139 -5.27 -10.13 7.43
C ILE A 139 -5.20 -10.40 8.94
N ASN A 140 -5.25 -11.67 9.31
CA ASN A 140 -4.93 -12.11 10.66
C ASN A 140 -3.49 -12.64 10.64
N ASP A 141 -2.56 -11.83 11.13
CA ASP A 141 -1.13 -12.13 11.05
C ASP A 141 -0.74 -13.34 11.91
N ARG A 142 -1.59 -13.74 12.87
CA ARG A 142 -1.36 -14.92 13.72
C ARG A 142 -1.75 -16.25 13.06
N SER A 143 -2.44 -16.20 11.92
CA SER A 143 -3.18 -17.36 11.39
C SER A 143 -2.73 -17.79 9.99
N LEU A 144 -1.46 -17.60 9.62
CA LEU A 144 -0.90 -18.05 8.32
C LEU A 144 -1.69 -17.58 7.09
N GLY A 145 -2.19 -16.33 7.10
CA GLY A 145 -2.93 -15.76 5.96
C GLY A 145 -4.44 -16.05 5.96
N ILE A 146 -5.01 -16.50 7.08
CA ILE A 146 -6.47 -16.49 7.27
C ILE A 146 -6.93 -15.02 7.40
N PHE A 147 -8.02 -14.67 6.72
CA PHE A 147 -8.59 -13.32 6.79
C PHE A 147 -9.77 -13.32 7.76
N SER A 148 -9.81 -12.36 8.69
CA SER A 148 -11.05 -12.06 9.40
C SER A 148 -11.92 -11.15 8.53
N ARG A 149 -13.20 -11.49 8.37
CA ARG A 149 -14.14 -10.77 7.50
C ARG A 149 -15.21 -10.12 8.36
N LYS A 150 -15.41 -8.81 8.20
CA LYS A 150 -16.57 -8.09 8.72
C LYS A 150 -17.54 -7.81 7.58
N LYS A 151 -18.69 -8.48 7.60
CA LYS A 151 -19.83 -8.14 6.73
C LYS A 151 -20.51 -6.90 7.32
N ILE A 152 -20.48 -5.81 6.58
CA ILE A 152 -20.89 -4.51 7.09
C ILE A 152 -22.41 -4.37 7.06
N ASN A 153 -23.04 -4.84 5.97
CA ASN A 153 -24.48 -4.71 5.70
C ASN A 153 -25.40 -5.26 6.80
N ASP A 154 -24.96 -6.27 7.55
CA ASP A 154 -25.79 -6.96 8.54
C ASP A 154 -25.72 -6.24 9.90
N ASP A 155 -24.56 -6.27 10.55
CA ASP A 155 -24.39 -5.89 11.97
C ASP A 155 -23.71 -4.53 12.19
N TYR A 156 -23.19 -3.91 11.13
CA TYR A 156 -22.38 -2.70 11.23
C TYR A 156 -23.03 -1.52 10.50
N GLU A 157 -22.56 -0.34 10.83
CA GLU A 157 -22.82 0.91 10.12
C GLU A 157 -21.50 1.60 9.79
N VAL A 158 -21.52 2.38 8.72
CA VAL A 158 -20.37 3.19 8.29
C VAL A 158 -20.75 4.66 8.44
N ILE A 159 -19.96 5.40 9.20
CA ILE A 159 -20.15 6.84 9.41
C ILE A 159 -18.83 7.57 9.11
N ALA A 160 -18.93 8.80 8.62
CA ALA A 160 -17.77 9.67 8.46
C ALA A 160 -17.64 10.60 9.66
N MET A 161 -16.44 10.70 10.24
CA MET A 161 -16.13 11.57 11.38
C MET A 161 -14.96 12.49 11.03
N LYS A 162 -15.04 13.77 11.40
CA LYS A 162 -13.89 14.67 11.31
C LYS A 162 -12.91 14.42 12.45
N VAL A 163 -11.63 14.35 12.14
CA VAL A 163 -10.52 14.22 13.09
C VAL A 163 -9.38 15.14 12.67
N ASP A 164 -8.50 15.50 13.61
CA ASP A 164 -7.37 16.38 13.33
C ASP A 164 -6.27 15.74 12.47
N LYS A 165 -6.20 14.40 12.46
CA LYS A 165 -5.18 13.62 11.72
C LYS A 165 -5.83 12.56 10.84
N ALA A 166 -6.46 12.97 9.74
CA ALA A 166 -7.27 12.05 8.93
C ALA A 166 -6.45 11.15 7.98
N LYS A 167 -5.25 11.61 7.59
CA LYS A 167 -4.34 10.91 6.67
C LYS A 167 -3.24 10.19 7.44
N LEU A 168 -2.80 9.04 6.92
CA LEU A 168 -1.58 8.36 7.34
C LEU A 168 -0.46 8.74 6.37
N CYS A 169 0.67 9.24 6.88
CA CYS A 169 1.85 9.44 6.04
C CYS A 169 2.49 8.08 5.76
N PRO A 170 2.68 7.65 4.50
CA PRO A 170 3.39 6.40 4.22
C PRO A 170 4.76 6.36 4.91
N ALA A 171 5.17 5.17 5.35
CA ALA A 171 6.48 5.00 5.95
C ALA A 171 7.54 4.94 4.84
N VAL A 172 8.73 5.47 5.11
CA VAL A 172 9.91 5.26 4.26
C VAL A 172 10.88 4.40 5.02
N LEU A 173 11.17 3.23 4.48
CA LEU A 173 12.14 2.31 5.05
C LEU A 173 13.38 2.23 4.17
N THR A 174 14.53 2.43 4.79
CA THR A 174 15.83 2.13 4.20
C THR A 174 16.26 0.75 4.68
N PHE A 175 16.74 -0.08 3.75
CA PHE A 175 17.23 -1.44 4.00
C PHE A 175 18.76 -1.46 3.87
N PRO A 176 19.54 -1.25 4.95
CA PRO A 176 20.99 -1.11 4.85
C PRO A 176 21.66 -2.37 4.30
N LYS A 177 21.15 -3.55 4.70
CA LYS A 177 21.63 -4.86 4.23
C LYS A 177 21.27 -5.18 2.78
N ARG A 178 20.44 -4.37 2.13
CA ARG A 178 20.07 -4.47 0.70
C ARG A 178 20.66 -3.29 -0.07
N ASN A 179 21.92 -2.96 0.19
CA ASN A 179 22.63 -1.86 -0.45
C ASN A 179 21.89 -0.52 -0.30
N ASN A 180 21.38 -0.23 0.91
CA ASN A 180 20.59 0.96 1.24
C ASN A 180 19.35 1.17 0.35
N GLU A 181 18.72 0.09 -0.12
CA GLU A 181 17.45 0.17 -0.85
C GLU A 181 16.41 0.93 -0.02
N VAL A 182 15.74 1.91 -0.63
CA VAL A 182 14.67 2.69 0.00
C VAL A 182 13.33 2.22 -0.54
N LYS A 183 12.35 2.02 0.33
CA LYS A 183 10.98 1.65 0.00
C LYS A 183 9.97 2.60 0.62
N VAL A 184 8.98 2.98 -0.18
CA VAL A 184 7.73 3.55 0.33
C VAL A 184 6.82 2.42 0.77
N CYS A 185 6.30 2.52 1.98
CA CYS A 185 5.44 1.52 2.56
C CYS A 185 4.09 2.14 2.96
N HIS A 186 3.01 1.56 2.47
CA HIS A 186 1.66 1.94 2.84
C HIS A 186 1.19 1.12 4.04
N TYR A 187 0.45 1.75 4.93
CA TYR A 187 -0.15 1.05 6.05
C TYR A 187 -1.31 0.18 5.58
N TYR A 188 -1.40 -1.03 6.11
CA TYR A 188 -2.47 -1.98 5.89
C TYR A 188 -3.08 -2.38 7.22
N LEU A 189 -4.41 -2.31 7.36
CA LEU A 189 -5.08 -2.59 8.62
C LEU A 189 -5.27 -4.11 8.81
N THR A 190 -4.64 -4.66 9.84
CA THR A 190 -4.78 -6.04 10.33
C THR A 190 -5.62 -6.10 11.59
N ASP A 191 -5.91 -7.30 12.09
CA ASP A 191 -6.69 -7.44 13.33
C ASP A 191 -5.93 -7.00 14.61
N GLN A 192 -4.61 -6.79 14.54
CA GLN A 192 -3.77 -6.34 15.65
C GLN A 192 -3.45 -4.83 15.60
N GLY A 193 -3.66 -4.19 14.46
CA GLY A 193 -3.23 -2.81 14.22
C GLY A 193 -2.89 -2.60 12.76
N TYR A 194 -2.02 -1.64 12.47
CA TYR A 194 -1.54 -1.43 11.11
C TYR A 194 -0.16 -2.05 10.97
N ASP A 195 0.01 -2.82 9.90
CA ASP A 195 1.30 -3.22 9.37
C ASP A 195 1.62 -2.41 8.12
N ILE A 196 2.75 -2.70 7.49
CA ILE A 196 3.19 -2.00 6.27
C ILE A 196 3.34 -2.98 5.11
N LEU A 197 2.91 -2.52 3.94
CA LEU A 197 3.12 -3.15 2.65
C LEU A 197 4.04 -2.28 1.82
N TYR A 198 4.98 -2.88 1.11
CA TYR A 198 5.84 -2.19 0.16
C TYR A 198 5.91 -2.96 -1.16
N GLU A 199 6.29 -2.28 -2.24
CA GLU A 199 6.38 -2.90 -3.56
C GLU A 199 7.82 -3.25 -3.94
N THR A 200 7.98 -4.44 -4.51
CA THR A 200 9.22 -4.93 -5.12
C THR A 200 8.92 -5.53 -6.49
N ASN A 201 9.28 -4.79 -7.54
CA ASN A 201 9.06 -5.18 -8.94
C ASN A 201 7.59 -5.51 -9.26
N GLY A 202 6.67 -4.73 -8.69
CA GLY A 202 5.22 -4.88 -8.81
C GLY A 202 4.59 -5.85 -7.81
N PHE A 203 5.38 -6.66 -7.10
CA PHE A 203 4.87 -7.52 -6.04
C PHE A 203 4.70 -6.75 -4.73
N LEU A 204 3.64 -7.06 -3.99
CA LEU A 204 3.42 -6.55 -2.64
C LEU A 204 4.09 -7.45 -1.62
N ASP A 205 5.13 -6.93 -0.99
CA ASP A 205 5.81 -7.55 0.14
C ASP A 205 5.23 -7.01 1.46
N TYR A 206 5.11 -7.89 2.45
CA TYR A 206 4.60 -7.58 3.78
C TYR A 206 5.73 -7.55 4.81
N MET A 207 5.67 -6.58 5.72
CA MET A 207 6.52 -6.51 6.90
C MET A 207 5.71 -6.07 8.10
N GLN A 208 5.84 -6.81 9.21
CA GLN A 208 5.36 -6.33 10.50
C GLN A 208 6.18 -5.12 10.91
N TYR A 209 5.51 -3.99 11.10
CA TYR A 209 6.15 -2.77 11.59
C TYR A 209 5.38 -2.24 12.79
N PRO A 210 5.96 -2.23 13.99
CA PRO A 210 5.27 -1.74 15.17
C PRO A 210 4.99 -0.24 15.01
N ILE A 211 3.73 0.12 14.79
CA ILE A 211 3.30 1.51 14.94
C ILE A 211 3.25 1.82 16.42
N TYR A 212 4.31 2.44 16.92
CA TYR A 212 4.26 3.11 18.21
C TYR A 212 3.29 4.29 18.09
N GLN A 213 2.26 4.31 18.95
CA GLN A 213 1.34 5.44 19.04
C GLN A 213 2.16 6.70 19.39
N GLN A 214 2.23 7.64 18.45
CA GLN A 214 2.64 9.03 18.74
C GLN A 214 1.42 9.82 19.22
#